data_AF-A0A8B6E7D2-F1
#
_entry.id   AF-A0A8B6E7D2-F1
#
_cell.length_a   1.000
_cell.length_b   1.000
_cell.length_c   1.000
_cell.angle_alpha   90.00
_cell.angle_beta   90.00
_cell.angle_gamma   90.00
#
_symmetry.space_group_name_H-M   'P 1'
#
loop_
_entity.id
_entity.type
_entity.pdbx_description
1 polymer ?
#
loop_
_entity_poly.entity_id
_entity_poly.type
_entity_poly.pdbx_seq_one_letter_code
_entity_poly.pdbx_strand_id
1 'polypeptide(L)'
;MSISSNEPPVPQQQKRKNSQHKQALYDGTYDLVVLTRMLIVGVLVLTYIYSNQVQTMINQLWYFLLTSAIYNSVYFETWFTTFCYAFIIAIYPFVLHYIKPFEKYKIHQSVTYQHQSVLFLVWKAILYMAPLATMDTFIVKKYHGVQPDVWVEKRVDWIQTTRALPEMPPTVLQLIVHLIGSVLLFDLIFFFIHFSLHRNFWLYKTFHRYHHDHDVLHPHVTDQLTVTERLALVLSANFALKCFNSHPLTRTFFVPVFVFLLVENHTGYDIPLGIHRIIPFGILSGPVKHYNHHVNGERNYQPFLNYMDYIFIK
;
A
#
# COMPACT_ATOMS: atom_id res chain seq x y z
N MET A 1 -9.21 -32.64 -20.67
CA MET A 1 -10.61 -32.25 -20.88
C MET A 1 -10.74 -30.78 -20.55
N SER A 2 -10.71 -29.92 -21.57
CA SER A 2 -10.84 -28.47 -21.45
C SER A 2 -12.31 -28.07 -21.59
N ILE A 3 -12.89 -27.48 -20.56
CA ILE A 3 -14.21 -26.85 -20.67
C ILE A 3 -13.96 -25.45 -21.24
N SER A 4 -14.15 -25.34 -22.56
CA SER A 4 -14.24 -24.06 -23.27
C SER A 4 -15.52 -23.36 -22.82
N SER A 5 -15.40 -22.26 -22.08
CA SER A 5 -16.52 -21.37 -21.80
C SER A 5 -16.93 -20.64 -23.07
N ASN A 6 -17.87 -21.22 -23.81
CA ASN A 6 -18.56 -20.57 -24.92
C ASN A 6 -19.54 -19.52 -24.38
N GLU A 7 -19.04 -18.34 -24.02
CA GLU A 7 -19.92 -17.17 -23.92
C GLU A 7 -20.23 -16.63 -25.33
N PRO A 8 -21.50 -16.33 -25.64
CA PRO A 8 -21.86 -15.76 -26.93
C PRO A 8 -21.26 -14.36 -27.09
N PRO A 9 -20.78 -13.98 -28.30
CA PRO A 9 -20.18 -12.67 -28.51
C PRO A 9 -21.20 -11.56 -28.27
N VAL A 10 -20.88 -10.65 -27.33
CA VAL A 10 -21.71 -9.47 -27.04
C VAL A 10 -21.88 -8.62 -28.31
N PRO A 11 -23.11 -8.31 -28.74
CA PRO A 11 -23.37 -7.54 -29.96
C PRO A 11 -22.66 -6.19 -29.97
N GLN A 12 -22.10 -5.78 -31.11
CA GLN A 12 -21.32 -4.53 -31.23
C GLN A 12 -22.10 -3.27 -30.80
N GLN A 13 -23.43 -3.25 -30.98
CA GLN A 13 -24.29 -2.16 -30.49
C GLN A 13 -24.37 -2.12 -28.95
N GLN A 14 -24.32 -3.28 -28.29
CA GLN A 14 -24.32 -3.37 -26.83
C GLN A 14 -22.94 -3.02 -26.25
N LYS A 15 -21.85 -3.36 -26.94
CA LYS A 15 -20.50 -2.83 -26.64
C LYS A 15 -20.44 -1.30 -26.75
N ARG A 16 -21.03 -0.71 -27.82
CA ARG A 16 -21.10 0.75 -28.01
C ARG A 16 -21.98 1.47 -26.99
N LYS A 17 -23.14 0.90 -26.62
CA LYS A 17 -23.98 1.45 -25.55
C LYS A 17 -23.31 1.35 -24.18
N ASN A 18 -22.63 0.24 -23.88
CA ASN A 18 -21.86 0.09 -22.65
C ASN A 18 -20.65 1.05 -22.60
N SER A 19 -19.98 1.29 -23.73
CA SER A 19 -18.89 2.26 -23.79
C SER A 19 -19.39 3.71 -23.64
N GLN A 20 -20.50 4.07 -24.28
CA GLN A 20 -21.12 5.39 -24.16
C GLN A 20 -21.67 5.65 -22.75
N HIS A 21 -22.27 4.64 -22.10
CA HIS A 21 -22.74 4.75 -20.72
C HIS A 21 -21.58 4.85 -19.72
N LYS A 22 -20.49 4.09 -19.92
CA LYS A 22 -19.24 4.27 -19.14
C LYS A 22 -18.69 5.70 -19.35
N GLN A 23 -18.64 6.18 -20.59
CA GLN A 23 -18.17 7.54 -20.91
C GLN A 23 -18.98 8.63 -20.19
N ALA A 24 -20.31 8.57 -20.23
CA ALA A 24 -21.19 9.55 -19.57
C ALA A 24 -21.12 9.50 -18.02
N LEU A 25 -20.91 8.31 -17.44
CA LEU A 25 -20.58 8.15 -16.02
C LEU A 25 -19.25 8.82 -15.68
N TYR A 26 -18.29 8.84 -16.62
CA TYR A 26 -17.00 9.48 -16.42
C TYR A 26 -17.05 11.01 -16.57
N ASP A 27 -17.91 11.54 -17.43
CA ASP A 27 -18.00 12.99 -17.66
C ASP A 27 -18.48 13.75 -16.40
N GLY A 28 -19.48 13.23 -15.67
CA GLY A 28 -19.89 13.82 -14.38
C GLY A 28 -18.89 13.62 -13.23
N THR A 29 -17.95 12.68 -13.39
CA THR A 29 -16.87 12.44 -12.40
C THR A 29 -15.62 13.25 -12.67
N TYR A 30 -15.47 13.78 -13.89
CA TYR A 30 -14.35 14.63 -14.25
C TYR A 30 -14.34 15.90 -13.38
N ASP A 31 -15.49 16.56 -13.24
CA ASP A 31 -15.62 17.75 -12.40
C ASP A 31 -15.26 17.45 -10.93
N LEU A 32 -15.67 16.29 -10.43
CA LEU A 32 -15.35 15.84 -9.07
C LEU A 32 -13.84 15.60 -8.91
N VAL A 33 -13.18 14.95 -9.87
CA VAL A 33 -11.73 14.73 -9.87
C VAL A 33 -10.98 16.06 -9.93
N VAL A 34 -11.42 16.98 -10.79
CA VAL A 34 -10.82 18.32 -10.90
C VAL A 34 -10.99 19.10 -9.60
N LEU A 35 -12.17 19.07 -8.98
CA LEU A 35 -12.41 19.66 -7.67
C LEU A 35 -11.49 19.05 -6.61
N THR A 36 -11.37 17.73 -6.55
CA THR A 36 -10.46 17.04 -5.64
C THR A 36 -9.00 17.46 -5.85
N ARG A 37 -8.56 17.59 -7.11
CA ARG A 37 -7.20 18.10 -7.42
C ARG A 37 -7.01 19.54 -6.94
N MET A 38 -7.98 20.42 -7.17
CA MET A 38 -7.94 21.81 -6.70
C MET A 38 -7.88 21.87 -5.16
N LEU A 39 -8.65 21.02 -4.47
CA LEU A 39 -8.60 20.90 -3.01
C LEU A 39 -7.24 20.42 -2.53
N ILE A 40 -6.64 19.41 -3.16
CA ILE A 40 -5.29 18.92 -2.82
C ILE A 40 -4.26 20.03 -3.01
N VAL A 41 -4.27 20.73 -4.14
CA VAL A 41 -3.37 21.87 -4.38
C VAL A 41 -3.60 22.96 -3.33
N GLY A 42 -4.84 23.27 -3.00
CA GLY A 42 -5.20 24.20 -1.93
C GLY A 42 -4.61 23.79 -0.59
N VAL A 43 -4.73 22.51 -0.20
CA VAL A 43 -4.15 21.96 1.03
C VAL A 43 -2.62 22.07 1.02
N LEU A 44 -1.96 21.78 -0.11
CA LEU A 44 -0.50 21.91 -0.23
C LEU A 44 -0.04 23.37 -0.09
N VAL A 45 -0.75 24.30 -0.73
CA VAL A 45 -0.49 25.74 -0.62
C VAL A 45 -0.71 26.23 0.81
N LEU A 46 -1.81 25.81 1.46
CA LEU A 46 -2.07 26.13 2.86
C LEU A 46 -1.00 25.54 3.79
N THR A 47 -0.57 24.30 3.54
CA THR A 47 0.52 23.66 4.30
C THR A 47 1.83 24.43 4.16
N TYR A 48 2.10 24.97 2.97
CA TYR A 48 3.28 25.81 2.74
C TYR A 48 3.18 27.17 3.46
N ILE A 49 2.04 27.87 3.33
CA ILE A 49 1.79 29.17 3.96
C ILE A 49 1.84 29.05 5.50
N TYR A 50 1.22 28.01 6.05
CA TYR A 50 1.16 27.75 7.49
C TYR A 50 2.22 26.75 7.96
N SER A 51 3.35 26.66 7.26
CA SER A 51 4.40 25.67 7.53
C SER A 51 4.93 25.72 8.96
N ASN A 52 5.02 26.91 9.57
CA ASN A 52 5.42 27.08 10.97
C ASN A 52 4.41 26.48 11.96
N GLN A 53 3.11 26.68 11.71
CA GLN A 53 2.04 26.11 12.53
C GLN A 53 1.98 24.60 12.36
N VAL A 54 2.08 24.10 11.11
CA VAL A 54 2.14 22.67 10.83
C VAL A 54 3.37 22.05 11.49
N GLN A 55 4.53 22.72 11.45
CA GLN A 55 5.73 22.26 12.16
C GLN A 55 5.50 22.19 13.67
N THR A 56 4.82 23.17 14.25
CA THR A 56 4.47 23.16 15.68
C THR A 56 3.58 21.97 16.03
N MET A 57 2.59 21.66 15.19
CA MET A 57 1.74 20.47 15.36
C MET A 57 2.53 19.16 15.25
N ILE A 58 3.45 19.06 14.29
CA ILE A 58 4.35 17.90 14.16
C ILE A 58 5.24 17.74 15.40
N ASN A 59 5.78 18.84 15.93
CA ASN A 59 6.60 18.82 17.13
C ASN A 59 5.77 18.34 18.34
N GLN A 60 4.59 18.91 18.55
CA GLN A 60 3.69 18.50 19.64
C GLN A 60 3.29 17.03 19.54
N LEU A 61 2.93 16.57 18.33
CA LEU A 61 2.63 15.17 18.08
C LEU A 61 3.82 14.27 18.42
N TRP A 62 5.03 14.64 17.99
CA TRP A 62 6.23 13.85 18.28
C TRP A 62 6.52 13.76 19.77
N TYR A 63 6.49 14.90 20.48
CA TYR A 63 6.73 14.91 21.92
C TYR A 63 5.66 14.13 22.71
N PHE A 64 4.40 14.17 22.26
CA PHE A 64 3.36 13.31 22.81
C PHE A 64 3.65 11.81 22.56
N LEU A 65 4.09 11.45 21.35
CA LEU A 65 4.43 10.06 21.03
C LEU A 65 5.65 9.57 21.83
N LEU A 66 6.62 10.43 22.11
CA LEU A 66 7.78 10.11 22.97
C LEU A 66 7.38 9.78 24.41
N THR A 67 6.26 10.29 24.93
CA THR A 67 5.76 9.93 26.26
C THR A 67 4.78 8.75 26.26
N SER A 68 4.33 8.33 25.07
CA SER A 68 3.38 7.21 24.93
C SER A 68 4.07 5.86 25.13
N ALA A 69 3.63 5.11 26.14
CA ALA A 69 4.10 3.74 26.37
C ALA A 69 3.84 2.82 25.16
N ILE A 70 2.71 3.02 24.47
CA ILE A 70 2.34 2.24 23.29
C ILE A 70 3.33 2.50 22.14
N TYR A 71 3.65 3.76 21.88
CA TYR A 71 4.56 4.13 20.77
C TYR A 71 6.02 3.76 21.06
N ASN A 72 6.41 3.84 22.34
CA ASN A 72 7.74 3.47 22.81
C ASN A 72 7.97 1.97 22.87
N SER A 73 6.92 1.14 22.90
CA SER A 73 7.06 -0.31 22.87
C SER A 73 7.85 -0.77 21.63
N VAL A 74 8.80 -1.70 21.80
CA VAL A 74 9.53 -2.29 20.65
C VAL A 74 8.61 -2.95 19.63
N TYR A 75 7.43 -3.41 20.08
CA TYR A 75 6.44 -4.07 19.25
C TYR A 75 5.56 -3.10 18.45
N PHE A 76 5.70 -1.77 18.64
CA PHE A 76 4.83 -0.78 18.03
C PHE A 76 4.70 -0.96 16.51
N GLU A 77 5.81 -0.91 15.77
CA GLU A 77 5.76 -1.02 14.30
C GLU A 77 5.18 -2.37 13.83
N THR A 78 5.42 -3.44 14.61
CA THR A 78 4.96 -4.79 14.31
C THR A 78 3.45 -4.90 14.39
N TRP A 79 2.84 -4.53 15.53
CA TRP A 79 1.38 -4.62 15.64
C TRP A 79 0.67 -3.52 14.84
N PHE A 80 1.27 -2.33 14.72
CA PHE A 80 0.66 -1.20 14.02
C PHE A 80 0.44 -1.51 12.53
N THR A 81 1.40 -2.17 11.88
CA THR A 81 1.27 -2.58 10.48
C THR A 81 0.11 -3.55 10.28
N THR A 82 0.04 -4.58 11.14
CA THR A 82 -1.04 -5.56 11.10
C THR A 82 -2.40 -4.94 11.42
N PHE A 83 -2.44 -4.00 12.37
CA PHE A 83 -3.64 -3.23 12.69
C PHE A 83 -4.10 -2.37 11.50
N CYS A 84 -3.21 -1.63 10.85
CA CYS A 84 -3.54 -0.85 9.66
C CYS A 84 -4.11 -1.74 8.55
N TYR A 85 -3.50 -2.90 8.28
CA TYR A 85 -4.01 -3.85 7.30
C TYR A 85 -5.40 -4.37 7.67
N ALA A 86 -5.60 -4.82 8.90
CA ALA A 86 -6.90 -5.32 9.38
C ALA A 86 -7.99 -4.24 9.29
N PHE A 87 -7.67 -3.01 9.68
CA PHE A 87 -8.60 -1.88 9.62
C PHE A 87 -8.97 -1.51 8.18
N ILE A 88 -7.97 -1.34 7.31
CA ILE A 88 -8.17 -0.96 5.91
C ILE A 88 -8.98 -2.04 5.19
N ILE A 89 -8.62 -3.32 5.35
CA ILE A 89 -9.30 -4.40 4.62
C ILE A 89 -10.72 -4.67 5.13
N ALA A 90 -10.98 -4.45 6.42
CA ALA A 90 -12.31 -4.63 7.00
C ALA A 90 -13.27 -3.51 6.58
N ILE A 91 -12.78 -2.29 6.36
CA ILE A 91 -13.64 -1.13 6.11
C ILE A 91 -13.73 -0.82 4.61
N TYR A 92 -12.59 -0.62 3.95
CA TYR A 92 -12.59 -0.04 2.60
C TYR A 92 -13.21 -0.99 1.56
N PRO A 93 -12.76 -2.25 1.41
CA PRO A 93 -13.44 -3.25 0.59
C PRO A 93 -14.91 -3.50 0.95
N PHE A 94 -15.22 -3.53 2.24
CA PHE A 94 -16.58 -3.74 2.73
C PHE A 94 -17.51 -2.64 2.22
N VAL A 95 -17.09 -1.38 2.37
CA VAL A 95 -17.81 -0.21 1.86
C VAL A 95 -18.04 -0.33 0.35
N LEU A 96 -17.00 -0.67 -0.42
CA LEU A 96 -17.11 -0.83 -1.87
C LEU A 96 -18.05 -1.97 -2.30
N HIS A 97 -18.13 -3.04 -1.52
CA HIS A 97 -18.93 -4.20 -1.87
C HIS A 97 -20.41 -4.06 -1.47
N TYR A 98 -20.69 -3.57 -0.27
CA TYR A 98 -22.04 -3.57 0.28
C TYR A 98 -22.85 -2.29 -0.02
N ILE A 99 -22.19 -1.21 -0.43
CA ILE A 99 -22.89 0.03 -0.83
C ILE A 99 -23.24 -0.05 -2.32
N LYS A 100 -24.53 -0.27 -2.62
CA LYS A 100 -25.08 -0.48 -3.98
C LYS A 100 -24.55 0.47 -5.07
N PRO A 101 -24.43 1.79 -4.84
CA PRO A 101 -23.83 2.70 -5.83
C PRO A 101 -22.45 2.29 -6.38
N PHE A 102 -21.66 1.50 -5.65
CA PHE A 102 -20.33 1.08 -6.09
C PHE A 102 -20.31 -0.17 -6.98
N GLU A 103 -21.41 -0.92 -7.07
CA GLU A 103 -21.49 -2.16 -7.85
C GLU A 103 -21.14 -1.93 -9.34
N LYS A 104 -21.57 -0.78 -9.89
CA LYS A 104 -21.27 -0.39 -11.27
C LYS A 104 -19.78 -0.12 -11.55
N TYR A 105 -18.97 0.04 -10.51
CA TYR A 105 -17.53 0.28 -10.63
C TYR A 105 -16.70 -1.00 -10.48
N LYS A 106 -17.32 -2.18 -10.34
CA LYS A 106 -16.58 -3.45 -10.40
C LYS A 106 -15.88 -3.58 -11.75
N ILE A 107 -14.59 -3.94 -11.73
CA ILE A 107 -13.79 -4.17 -12.94
C ILE A 107 -14.31 -5.40 -13.68
N HIS A 108 -14.69 -6.44 -12.93
CA HIS A 108 -15.30 -7.66 -13.44
C HIS A 108 -16.48 -8.09 -12.57
N GLN A 109 -17.48 -8.74 -13.15
CA GLN A 109 -18.71 -9.11 -12.42
C GLN A 109 -18.45 -10.11 -11.28
N SER A 110 -17.42 -10.94 -11.43
CA SER A 110 -17.03 -11.90 -10.39
C SER A 110 -16.45 -11.25 -9.14
N VAL A 111 -16.02 -9.97 -9.20
CA VAL A 111 -15.43 -9.26 -8.06
C VAL A 111 -16.40 -9.29 -6.88
N THR A 112 -15.93 -9.91 -5.80
CA THR A 112 -16.71 -10.15 -4.60
C THR A 112 -15.86 -9.92 -3.36
N TYR A 113 -16.52 -9.54 -2.26
CA TYR A 113 -15.87 -9.48 -0.97
C TYR A 113 -15.89 -10.87 -0.34
N GLN A 114 -14.72 -11.39 -0.01
CA GLN A 114 -14.60 -12.64 0.73
C GLN A 114 -14.52 -12.34 2.22
N HIS A 115 -15.58 -12.64 2.95
CA HIS A 115 -15.57 -12.47 4.40
C HIS A 115 -14.58 -13.44 5.05
N GLN A 116 -13.61 -12.89 5.80
CA GLN A 116 -12.75 -13.67 6.69
C GLN A 116 -13.24 -13.55 8.14
N SER A 117 -13.31 -14.67 8.87
CA SER A 117 -13.74 -14.62 10.26
C SER A 117 -12.77 -13.81 11.12
N VAL A 118 -13.27 -13.15 12.16
CA VAL A 118 -12.44 -12.37 13.09
C VAL A 118 -11.36 -13.27 13.71
N LEU A 119 -11.71 -14.50 14.09
CA LEU A 119 -10.77 -15.47 14.63
C LEU A 119 -9.64 -15.81 13.64
N PHE A 120 -9.97 -15.98 12.36
CA PHE A 120 -8.96 -16.22 11.33
C PHE A 120 -8.02 -15.03 11.13
N LEU A 121 -8.56 -13.81 11.12
CA LEU A 121 -7.77 -12.58 11.03
C LEU A 121 -6.84 -12.42 12.25
N VAL A 122 -7.34 -12.69 13.46
CA VAL A 122 -6.54 -12.66 14.70
C VAL A 122 -5.43 -13.71 14.64
N TRP A 123 -5.74 -14.93 14.20
CA TRP A 123 -4.74 -15.99 14.07
C TRP A 123 -3.65 -15.65 13.06
N LYS A 124 -4.03 -15.14 11.88
CA LYS A 124 -3.08 -14.62 10.89
C LYS A 124 -2.23 -13.49 11.45
N ALA A 125 -2.84 -12.55 12.18
CA ALA A 125 -2.12 -11.47 12.83
C ALA A 125 -1.05 -11.99 13.80
N ILE A 126 -1.39 -12.96 14.66
CA ILE A 126 -0.43 -13.59 15.57
C ILE A 126 0.70 -14.26 14.79
N LEU A 127 0.37 -15.07 13.78
CA LEU A 127 1.36 -15.78 12.97
C LEU A 127 2.34 -14.81 12.28
N TYR A 128 1.84 -13.70 11.74
CA TYR A 128 2.66 -12.71 11.05
C TYR A 128 3.44 -11.80 11.99
N MET A 129 2.88 -11.48 13.16
CA MET A 129 3.58 -10.68 14.16
C MET A 129 4.66 -11.48 14.89
N ALA A 130 4.46 -12.78 15.15
CA ALA A 130 5.36 -13.58 15.98
C ALA A 130 6.86 -13.49 15.59
N PRO A 131 7.29 -13.70 14.33
CA PRO A 131 8.69 -13.62 13.97
C PRO A 131 9.26 -12.20 14.11
N LEU A 132 8.48 -11.18 13.73
CA LEU A 132 8.88 -9.77 13.86
C LEU A 132 8.96 -9.34 15.33
N ALA A 133 7.98 -9.74 16.14
CA ALA A 133 7.96 -9.50 17.57
C ALA A 133 9.17 -10.18 18.24
N THR A 134 9.49 -11.41 17.86
CA THR A 134 10.70 -12.11 18.35
C THR A 134 11.96 -11.31 18.01
N MET A 135 12.10 -10.83 16.77
CA MET A 135 13.22 -9.97 16.40
C MET A 135 13.24 -8.68 17.22
N ASP A 136 12.08 -8.05 17.41
CA ASP A 136 11.94 -6.80 18.18
C ASP A 136 12.29 -6.97 19.66
N THR A 137 12.07 -8.17 20.23
CA THR A 137 12.46 -8.52 21.59
C THR A 137 13.98 -8.58 21.77
N PHE A 138 14.74 -8.99 20.76
CA PHE A 138 16.18 -9.26 20.92
C PHE A 138 17.09 -8.29 20.13
N ILE A 139 16.54 -7.49 19.22
CA ILE A 139 17.31 -6.61 18.34
C ILE A 139 16.93 -5.14 18.57
N VAL A 140 17.91 -4.34 18.97
CA VAL A 140 17.76 -2.88 19.02
C VAL A 140 17.67 -2.31 17.60
N LYS A 141 16.47 -1.82 17.24
CA LYS A 141 16.24 -1.07 15.99
C LYS A 141 17.00 0.25 16.03
N LYS A 142 17.82 0.48 15.01
CA LYS A 142 18.58 1.72 14.84
C LYS A 142 17.81 2.70 13.95
N TYR A 143 17.31 3.78 14.55
CA TYR A 143 16.64 4.85 13.82
C TYR A 143 17.61 6.01 13.56
N HIS A 144 17.39 6.72 12.46
CA HIS A 144 18.17 7.92 12.17
C HIS A 144 17.90 9.02 13.20
N GLY A 145 18.93 9.81 13.52
CA GLY A 145 18.86 10.89 14.51
C GLY A 145 18.98 10.44 15.97
N VAL A 146 19.13 9.13 16.23
CA VAL A 146 19.39 8.59 17.57
C VAL A 146 20.90 8.58 17.82
N GLN A 147 21.31 9.07 18.99
CA GLN A 147 22.71 9.07 19.38
C GLN A 147 23.20 7.62 19.63
N PRO A 148 24.45 7.27 19.25
CA PRO A 148 24.94 5.89 19.36
C PRO A 148 24.98 5.32 20.78
N ASP A 149 25.19 6.16 21.79
CA ASP A 149 25.17 5.83 23.21
C ASP A 149 23.82 5.26 23.67
N VAL A 150 22.71 5.83 23.18
CA VAL A 150 21.36 5.30 23.45
C VAL A 150 21.21 3.86 22.95
N TRP A 151 21.81 3.52 21.81
CA TRP A 151 21.79 2.12 21.34
C TRP A 151 22.64 1.21 22.21
N VAL A 152 23.79 1.69 22.69
CA VAL A 152 24.66 0.91 23.59
C VAL A 152 23.94 0.65 24.91
N GLU A 153 23.27 1.67 25.46
CA GLU A 153 22.47 1.54 26.68
C GLU A 153 21.37 0.50 26.51
N LYS A 154 20.56 0.60 25.45
CA LYS A 154 19.49 -0.39 25.18
C LYS A 154 20.02 -1.81 24.98
N ARG A 155 21.23 -1.96 24.45
CA ARG A 155 21.87 -3.27 24.20
C ARG A 155 22.35 -3.96 25.47
N VAL A 156 22.42 -3.26 26.60
CA VAL A 156 22.74 -3.88 27.91
C VAL A 156 21.65 -4.90 28.29
N ASP A 157 20.40 -4.56 28.02
CA ASP A 157 19.29 -5.49 28.19
C ASP A 157 19.25 -6.48 27.02
N TRP A 158 19.21 -7.77 27.33
CA TRP A 158 18.97 -8.80 26.30
C TRP A 158 17.51 -8.86 25.82
N ILE A 159 16.56 -8.38 26.63
CA ILE A 159 15.12 -8.31 26.31
C ILE A 159 14.75 -6.84 26.17
N GLN A 160 14.47 -6.45 24.93
CA GLN A 160 14.05 -5.11 24.57
C GLN A 160 12.57 -4.93 24.88
N THR A 161 12.25 -3.87 25.60
CA THR A 161 10.87 -3.47 25.90
C THR A 161 10.53 -2.11 25.31
N THR A 162 11.54 -1.25 25.11
CA THR A 162 11.40 0.11 24.62
C THR A 162 12.32 0.41 23.43
N ARG A 163 11.85 1.26 22.50
CA ARG A 163 12.58 1.69 21.31
C ARG A 163 13.62 2.76 21.67
N ALA A 164 14.72 2.78 20.93
CA ALA A 164 15.66 3.90 20.93
C ALA A 164 15.15 4.96 19.93
N LEU A 165 14.44 6.00 20.38
CA LEU A 165 13.83 7.02 19.52
C LEU A 165 14.66 8.33 19.53
N PRO A 166 14.66 9.09 18.42
CA PRO A 166 15.36 10.38 18.37
C PRO A 166 14.60 11.43 19.19
N GLU A 167 15.33 12.32 19.86
CA GLU A 167 14.72 13.38 20.68
C GLU A 167 14.02 14.44 19.81
N MET A 168 14.63 14.80 18.69
CA MET A 168 14.17 15.88 17.83
C MET A 168 13.12 15.41 16.82
N PRO A 169 12.02 16.16 16.62
CA PRO A 169 11.02 15.87 15.61
C PRO A 169 11.57 16.07 14.20
N PRO A 170 10.98 15.44 13.17
CA PRO A 170 11.31 15.73 11.78
C PRO A 170 10.73 17.08 11.37
N THR A 171 11.36 17.73 10.39
CA THR A 171 10.73 18.88 9.73
C THR A 171 9.55 18.44 8.86
N VAL A 172 8.59 19.33 8.60
CA VAL A 172 7.47 19.08 7.68
C VAL A 172 7.97 18.65 6.31
N LEU A 173 9.01 19.32 5.80
CA LEU A 173 9.59 18.98 4.51
C LEU A 173 10.22 17.59 4.50
N GLN A 174 11.01 17.24 5.54
CA GLN A 174 11.56 15.88 5.67
C GLN A 174 10.45 14.84 5.73
N LEU A 175 9.39 15.08 6.50
CA LEU A 175 8.26 14.16 6.59
C LEU A 175 7.64 13.90 5.21
N ILE A 176 7.33 14.95 4.45
CA ILE A 176 6.72 14.86 3.11
C ILE A 176 7.67 14.18 2.12
N VAL A 177 8.92 14.66 2.01
CA VAL A 177 9.90 14.15 1.05
C VAL A 177 10.24 12.70 1.34
N HIS A 178 10.45 12.33 2.60
CA HIS A 178 10.79 10.96 2.96
C HIS A 178 9.59 10.03 2.75
N LEU A 179 8.36 10.48 3.02
CA LEU A 179 7.14 9.70 2.77
C LEU A 179 6.97 9.42 1.28
N ILE A 180 6.92 10.47 0.45
CA ILE A 180 6.72 10.34 -1.00
C ILE A 180 7.90 9.60 -1.63
N GLY A 181 9.12 10.02 -1.31
CA GLY A 181 10.35 9.42 -1.82
C GLY A 181 10.45 7.93 -1.51
N SER A 182 10.09 7.51 -0.29
CA SER A 182 10.12 6.09 0.08
C SER A 182 9.08 5.26 -0.68
N VAL A 183 7.89 5.81 -0.95
CA VAL A 183 6.88 5.12 -1.78
C VAL A 183 7.39 4.96 -3.22
N LEU A 184 7.95 6.03 -3.81
CA LEU A 184 8.50 6.00 -5.17
C LEU A 184 9.69 5.05 -5.30
N LEU A 185 10.60 5.07 -4.32
CA LEU A 185 11.78 4.20 -4.32
C LEU A 185 11.40 2.74 -4.09
N PHE A 186 10.45 2.45 -3.19
CA PHE A 186 9.89 1.11 -3.05
C PHE A 186 9.35 0.62 -4.39
N ASP A 187 8.54 1.44 -5.07
CA ASP A 187 7.88 1.06 -6.31
C ASP A 187 8.89 0.71 -7.42
N LEU A 188 9.98 1.48 -7.50
CA LEU A 188 11.10 1.22 -8.40
C LEU A 188 11.85 -0.08 -8.04
N ILE A 189 12.18 -0.30 -6.77
CA ILE A 189 12.87 -1.51 -6.33
C ILE A 189 12.00 -2.74 -6.62
N PHE A 190 10.73 -2.66 -6.25
CA PHE A 190 9.81 -3.77 -6.35
C PHE A 190 9.48 -4.10 -7.81
N PHE A 191 9.52 -3.12 -8.73
CA PHE A 191 9.46 -3.40 -10.17
C PHE A 191 10.50 -4.43 -10.59
N PHE A 192 11.77 -4.28 -10.22
CA PHE A 192 12.81 -5.21 -10.64
C PHE A 192 12.63 -6.60 -10.03
N ILE A 193 12.20 -6.66 -8.77
CA ILE A 193 11.88 -7.93 -8.10
C ILE A 193 10.72 -8.60 -8.84
N HIS A 194 9.61 -7.89 -9.02
CA HIS A 194 8.39 -8.40 -9.61
C HIS A 194 8.56 -8.79 -11.08
N PHE A 195 9.27 -7.96 -11.86
CA PHE A 195 9.69 -8.29 -13.23
C PHE A 195 10.52 -9.59 -13.27
N SER A 196 11.46 -9.75 -12.33
CA SER A 196 12.28 -10.97 -12.24
C SER A 196 11.44 -12.20 -11.88
N LEU A 197 10.48 -12.05 -10.97
CA LEU A 197 9.53 -13.10 -10.60
C LEU A 197 8.74 -13.59 -11.83
N HIS A 198 8.31 -12.69 -12.71
CA HIS A 198 7.61 -13.07 -13.94
C HIS A 198 8.51 -13.59 -15.06
N ARG A 199 9.70 -13.00 -15.23
CA ARG A 199 10.57 -13.36 -16.35
C ARG A 199 11.32 -14.67 -16.16
N ASN A 200 11.53 -15.10 -14.92
CA ASN A 200 12.14 -16.38 -14.63
C ASN A 200 11.06 -17.41 -14.27
N PHE A 201 10.89 -18.44 -15.10
CA PHE A 201 9.86 -19.47 -14.91
C PHE A 201 9.95 -20.17 -13.55
N TRP A 202 11.16 -20.42 -13.04
CA TRP A 202 11.34 -21.06 -11.74
C TRP A 202 10.93 -20.13 -10.59
N LEU A 203 11.30 -18.84 -10.66
CA LEU A 203 10.88 -17.85 -9.67
C LEU A 203 9.35 -17.68 -9.67
N TYR A 204 8.74 -17.59 -10.87
CA TYR A 204 7.30 -17.50 -11.01
C TYR A 204 6.61 -18.69 -10.35
N LYS A 205 6.98 -19.91 -10.76
CA LYS A 205 6.32 -21.13 -10.29
C LYS A 205 6.50 -21.35 -8.79
N THR A 206 7.67 -21.02 -8.24
CA THR A 206 8.02 -21.29 -6.84
C THR A 206 7.46 -20.25 -5.89
N PHE A 207 7.54 -18.97 -6.26
CA PHE A 207 7.22 -17.87 -5.35
C PHE A 207 5.97 -17.13 -5.78
N HIS A 208 5.81 -16.78 -7.05
CA HIS A 208 4.79 -15.79 -7.44
C HIS A 208 3.45 -16.37 -7.90
N ARG A 209 3.43 -17.64 -8.33
CA ARG A 209 2.22 -18.28 -8.85
C ARG A 209 1.07 -18.25 -7.83
N TYR A 210 1.36 -18.46 -6.54
CA TYR A 210 0.35 -18.42 -5.48
C TYR A 210 -0.38 -17.07 -5.42
N HIS A 211 0.32 -15.96 -5.71
CA HIS A 211 -0.26 -14.63 -5.76
C HIS A 211 -1.21 -14.42 -6.95
N HIS A 212 -0.97 -15.13 -8.06
CA HIS A 212 -1.83 -15.13 -9.25
C HIS A 212 -2.90 -16.23 -9.25
N ASP A 213 -2.85 -17.16 -8.30
CA ASP A 213 -3.73 -18.33 -8.26
C ASP A 213 -5.03 -18.00 -7.53
N HIS A 214 -5.87 -17.21 -8.18
CA HIS A 214 -7.20 -16.85 -7.71
C HIS A 214 -8.19 -16.75 -8.87
N ASP A 215 -9.42 -17.19 -8.62
CA ASP A 215 -10.49 -17.13 -9.63
C ASP A 215 -11.03 -15.70 -9.83
N VAL A 216 -10.86 -14.86 -8.81
CA VAL A 216 -11.41 -13.51 -8.73
C VAL A 216 -10.46 -12.62 -7.95
N LEU A 217 -10.10 -11.48 -8.54
CA LEU A 217 -9.37 -10.44 -7.80
C LEU A 217 -10.27 -9.84 -6.72
N HIS A 218 -9.81 -9.92 -5.48
CA HIS A 218 -10.42 -9.29 -4.32
C HIS A 218 -9.33 -8.76 -3.38
N PRO A 219 -9.62 -7.82 -2.49
CA PRO A 219 -8.57 -7.12 -1.74
C PRO A 219 -7.72 -8.02 -0.82
N HIS A 220 -8.22 -9.19 -0.40
CA HIS A 220 -7.39 -10.17 0.33
C HIS A 220 -6.28 -10.82 -0.51
N VAL A 221 -6.31 -10.71 -1.85
CA VAL A 221 -5.20 -11.13 -2.74
C VAL A 221 -3.92 -10.36 -2.41
N THR A 222 -4.04 -9.14 -1.87
CA THR A 222 -2.90 -8.35 -1.34
C THR A 222 -2.02 -9.15 -0.37
N ASP A 223 -2.61 -10.08 0.38
CA ASP A 223 -1.94 -10.91 1.39
C ASP A 223 -1.77 -12.38 0.96
N GLN A 224 -2.20 -12.74 -0.26
CA GLN A 224 -1.91 -14.04 -0.87
C GLN A 224 -0.49 -14.02 -1.43
N LEU A 225 0.48 -14.06 -0.51
CA LEU A 225 1.90 -14.03 -0.82
C LEU A 225 2.58 -15.21 -0.14
N THR A 226 3.56 -15.80 -0.82
CA THR A 226 4.50 -16.70 -0.16
C THR A 226 5.32 -15.94 0.89
N VAL A 227 5.94 -16.67 1.83
CA VAL A 227 6.82 -16.06 2.84
C VAL A 227 7.95 -15.27 2.15
N THR A 228 8.52 -15.78 1.07
CA THR A 228 9.60 -15.13 0.31
C THR A 228 9.15 -13.81 -0.30
N GLU A 229 8.02 -13.77 -0.99
CA GLU A 229 7.51 -12.53 -1.58
C GLU A 229 7.16 -11.48 -0.53
N ARG A 230 6.55 -11.93 0.58
CA ARG A 230 6.24 -11.06 1.71
C ARG A 230 7.50 -10.44 2.29
N LEU A 231 8.55 -11.25 2.49
CA LEU A 231 9.85 -10.75 2.96
C LEU A 231 10.44 -9.77 1.94
N ALA A 232 10.40 -10.08 0.64
CA ALA A 232 10.88 -9.17 -0.40
C ALA A 232 10.14 -7.83 -0.37
N LEU A 233 8.82 -7.84 -0.21
CA LEU A 233 7.97 -6.64 -0.12
C LEU A 233 8.32 -5.81 1.13
N VAL A 234 8.33 -6.45 2.32
CA VAL A 234 8.61 -5.77 3.59
C VAL A 234 10.05 -5.24 3.64
N LEU A 235 11.04 -6.01 3.17
CA LEU A 235 12.43 -5.59 3.13
C LEU A 235 12.65 -4.45 2.13
N SER A 236 12.00 -4.48 0.97
CA SER A 236 12.08 -3.39 -0.01
C SER A 236 11.50 -2.09 0.56
N ALA A 237 10.35 -2.16 1.24
CA ALA A 237 9.74 -0.98 1.85
C ALA A 237 10.60 -0.41 2.99
N ASN A 238 11.17 -1.28 3.83
CA ASN A 238 12.09 -0.87 4.89
C ASN A 238 13.40 -0.30 4.33
N PHE A 239 13.93 -0.89 3.25
CA PHE A 239 15.12 -0.39 2.59
C PHE A 239 14.88 0.98 1.96
N ALA A 240 13.74 1.20 1.31
CA ALA A 240 13.36 2.52 0.79
C ALA A 240 13.32 3.57 1.91
N LEU A 241 12.63 3.29 3.02
CA LEU A 241 12.62 4.17 4.20
C LEU A 241 14.02 4.45 4.75
N LYS A 242 14.90 3.44 4.74
CA LYS A 242 16.29 3.56 5.20
C LYS A 242 17.13 4.43 4.27
N CYS A 243 16.96 4.35 2.94
CA CYS A 243 17.66 5.22 1.99
C CYS A 243 17.37 6.70 2.23
N PHE A 244 16.15 7.04 2.65
CA PHE A 244 15.77 8.40 3.03
C PHE A 244 16.13 8.76 4.48
N ASN A 245 16.78 7.86 5.25
CA ASN A 245 17.02 8.05 6.68
C ASN A 245 15.72 8.45 7.43
N SER A 246 14.63 7.77 7.08
CA SER A 246 13.28 8.19 7.50
C SER A 246 13.13 8.18 9.01
N HIS A 247 12.68 9.31 9.54
CA HIS A 247 12.35 9.47 10.95
C HIS A 247 11.24 8.48 11.37
N PRO A 248 11.22 7.96 12.62
CA PRO A 248 10.16 7.04 13.09
C PRO A 248 8.74 7.53 12.83
N LEU A 249 8.50 8.83 12.99
CA LEU A 249 7.22 9.46 12.66
C LEU A 249 6.86 9.30 11.18
N THR A 250 7.80 9.52 10.25
CA THR A 250 7.59 9.25 8.81
C THR A 250 7.23 7.78 8.58
N ARG A 251 7.94 6.85 9.24
CA ARG A 251 7.64 5.41 9.14
C ARG A 251 6.22 5.10 9.61
N THR A 252 5.76 5.77 10.68
CA THR A 252 4.38 5.64 11.18
C THR A 252 3.35 6.15 10.18
N PHE A 253 3.59 7.25 9.47
CA PHE A 253 2.70 7.71 8.40
C PHE A 253 2.80 6.88 7.11
N PHE A 254 3.98 6.32 6.83
CA PHE A 254 4.22 5.47 5.66
C PHE A 254 3.36 4.22 5.69
N VAL A 255 3.28 3.53 6.82
CA VAL A 255 2.56 2.25 6.95
C VAL A 255 1.10 2.32 6.45
N PRO A 256 0.22 3.20 6.96
CA PRO A 256 -1.18 3.24 6.51
C PRO A 256 -1.30 3.66 5.04
N VAL A 257 -0.48 4.61 4.56
CA VAL A 257 -0.47 5.02 3.14
C VAL A 257 -0.08 3.85 2.25
N PHE A 258 1.00 3.17 2.60
CA PHE A 258 1.56 2.06 1.86
C PHE A 258 0.59 0.86 1.80
N VAL A 259 0.04 0.48 2.95
CA VAL A 259 -0.96 -0.59 3.04
C VAL A 259 -2.23 -0.22 2.28
N PHE A 260 -2.69 1.03 2.37
CA PHE A 260 -3.85 1.50 1.61
C PHE A 260 -3.63 1.33 0.11
N LEU A 261 -2.49 1.79 -0.43
CA LEU A 261 -2.18 1.67 -1.86
C LEU A 261 -2.13 0.20 -2.31
N LEU A 262 -1.55 -0.69 -1.50
CA LEU A 262 -1.52 -2.12 -1.79
C LEU A 262 -2.94 -2.71 -1.84
N VAL A 263 -3.81 -2.38 -0.87
CA VAL A 263 -5.19 -2.86 -0.85
C VAL A 263 -6.01 -2.26 -2.00
N GLU A 264 -5.87 -0.96 -2.26
CA GLU A 264 -6.56 -0.24 -3.34
C GLU A 264 -6.36 -0.94 -4.68
N ASN A 265 -5.12 -1.28 -5.01
CA ASN A 265 -4.77 -1.98 -6.25
C ASN A 265 -5.40 -3.36 -6.41
N HIS A 266 -5.74 -4.04 -5.32
CA HIS A 266 -6.35 -5.37 -5.33
C HIS A 266 -7.86 -5.35 -5.08
N THR A 267 -8.48 -4.18 -4.92
CA THR A 267 -9.92 -4.09 -4.62
C THR A 267 -10.79 -4.74 -5.68
N GLY A 268 -10.39 -4.68 -6.95
CA GLY A 268 -11.24 -5.07 -8.08
C GLY A 268 -12.28 -4.00 -8.45
N TYR A 269 -12.14 -2.76 -7.97
CA TYR A 269 -13.06 -1.65 -8.25
C TYR A 269 -12.34 -0.49 -8.93
N ASP A 270 -12.95 0.08 -9.97
CA ASP A 270 -12.51 1.29 -10.65
C ASP A 270 -13.40 2.47 -10.26
N ILE A 271 -13.21 2.95 -9.03
CA ILE A 271 -14.03 4.04 -8.48
C ILE A 271 -13.64 5.41 -9.04
N PRO A 272 -14.58 6.36 -9.14
CA PRO A 272 -14.31 7.69 -9.72
C PRO A 272 -13.22 8.49 -9.00
N LEU A 273 -13.15 8.37 -7.68
CA LEU A 273 -12.17 9.05 -6.82
C LEU A 273 -10.99 8.15 -6.44
N GLY A 274 -10.71 7.10 -7.23
CA GLY A 274 -9.50 6.28 -7.05
C GLY A 274 -8.24 7.12 -7.22
N ILE A 275 -7.19 6.80 -6.48
CA ILE A 275 -5.96 7.62 -6.48
C ILE A 275 -5.36 7.70 -7.88
N HIS A 276 -5.48 6.64 -8.69
CA HIS A 276 -5.03 6.60 -10.08
C HIS A 276 -5.71 7.63 -11.00
N ARG A 277 -6.90 8.11 -10.64
CA ARG A 277 -7.62 9.18 -11.36
C ARG A 277 -7.30 10.55 -10.80
N ILE A 278 -7.12 10.66 -9.48
CA ILE A 278 -6.77 11.92 -8.81
C ILE A 278 -5.39 12.40 -9.27
N ILE A 279 -4.40 11.51 -9.32
CA ILE A 279 -3.07 11.87 -9.81
C ILE A 279 -3.11 12.09 -11.34
N PRO A 280 -2.64 13.23 -11.85
CA PRO A 280 -2.72 13.57 -13.26
C PRO A 280 -1.80 12.69 -14.12
N PHE A 281 -1.97 12.81 -15.45
CA PHE A 281 -1.12 12.19 -16.47
C PHE A 281 -1.16 10.64 -16.55
N GLY A 282 -2.01 9.98 -15.76
CA GLY A 282 -2.17 8.52 -15.82
C GLY A 282 -0.93 7.72 -15.37
N ILE A 283 -0.05 8.36 -14.59
CA ILE A 283 1.21 7.77 -14.13
C ILE A 283 1.02 6.65 -13.10
N LEU A 284 -0.09 6.69 -12.35
CA LEU A 284 -0.48 5.61 -11.44
C LEU A 284 -1.28 4.55 -12.19
N SER A 285 -0.96 3.29 -11.90
CA SER A 285 -1.59 2.12 -12.50
C SER A 285 -3.01 1.91 -11.99
N GLY A 286 -3.15 1.94 -10.67
CA GLY A 286 -4.42 1.69 -10.00
C GLY A 286 -4.96 0.26 -10.20
N PRO A 287 -6.16 0.00 -9.68
CA PRO A 287 -6.76 -1.33 -9.65
C PRO A 287 -7.03 -1.92 -11.04
N VAL A 288 -7.32 -1.10 -12.05
CA VAL A 288 -7.61 -1.58 -13.41
C VAL A 288 -6.37 -2.18 -14.07
N LYS A 289 -5.24 -1.47 -14.05
CA LYS A 289 -4.00 -1.98 -14.66
C LYS A 289 -3.46 -3.16 -13.87
N HIS A 290 -3.56 -3.12 -12.53
CA HIS A 290 -3.16 -4.24 -11.68
C HIS A 290 -4.04 -5.49 -11.87
N TYR A 291 -5.35 -5.32 -12.07
CA TYR A 291 -6.23 -6.42 -12.46
C TYR A 291 -5.80 -7.06 -13.78
N ASN A 292 -5.52 -6.25 -14.80
CA ASN A 292 -5.05 -6.77 -16.09
C ASN A 292 -3.69 -7.48 -15.97
N HIS A 293 -2.84 -7.03 -15.05
CA HIS A 293 -1.60 -7.71 -14.71
C HIS A 293 -1.88 -9.09 -14.11
N HIS A 294 -2.80 -9.20 -13.14
CA HIS A 294 -3.17 -10.48 -12.55
C HIS A 294 -3.70 -11.50 -13.56
N VAL A 295 -4.46 -11.04 -14.55
CA VAL A 295 -5.03 -11.89 -15.62
C VAL A 295 -3.97 -12.34 -16.63
N ASN A 296 -3.07 -11.45 -17.07
CA ASN A 296 -2.19 -11.72 -18.20
C ASN A 296 -0.73 -11.98 -17.80
N GLY A 297 -0.24 -11.34 -16.74
CA GLY A 297 1.14 -11.46 -16.24
C GLY A 297 2.22 -10.79 -17.11
N GLU A 298 1.83 -10.04 -18.15
CA GLU A 298 2.76 -9.54 -19.18
C GLU A 298 3.24 -8.10 -18.96
N ARG A 299 2.49 -7.29 -18.20
CA ARG A 299 2.73 -5.85 -17.99
C ARG A 299 2.22 -5.39 -16.62
N ASN A 300 2.51 -4.14 -16.27
CA ASN A 300 2.26 -3.43 -15.03
C ASN A 300 2.95 -4.09 -13.82
N TYR A 301 4.27 -4.28 -13.91
CA TYR A 301 5.04 -4.89 -12.82
C TYR A 301 5.33 -3.91 -11.66
N GLN A 302 5.20 -2.60 -11.89
CA GLN A 302 5.19 -1.65 -10.78
C GLN A 302 3.89 -1.78 -9.98
N PRO A 303 3.97 -1.93 -8.64
CA PRO A 303 2.78 -1.92 -7.81
C PRO A 303 1.92 -0.67 -7.99
N PHE A 304 2.51 0.53 -7.97
CA PHE A 304 1.77 1.79 -7.94
C PHE A 304 1.85 2.56 -9.25
N LEU A 305 3.04 2.75 -9.82
CA LEU A 305 3.22 3.50 -11.07
C LEU A 305 3.22 2.55 -12.28
N ASN A 306 3.48 3.06 -13.49
CA ASN A 306 3.59 2.26 -14.72
C ASN A 306 4.69 2.76 -15.67
N TYR A 307 5.54 3.70 -15.24
CA TYR A 307 6.53 4.29 -16.14
C TYR A 307 7.63 3.29 -16.53
N MET A 308 7.98 2.36 -15.65
CA MET A 308 9.00 1.34 -15.93
C MET A 308 8.55 0.38 -17.02
N ASP A 309 7.26 0.05 -17.07
CA ASP A 309 6.69 -0.77 -18.13
C ASP A 309 6.84 -0.11 -19.49
N TYR A 310 6.65 1.21 -19.62
CA TYR A 310 6.88 1.92 -20.87
C TYR A 310 8.36 1.96 -21.29
N ILE A 311 9.30 1.86 -20.34
CA ILE A 311 10.74 1.89 -20.62
C ILE A 311 11.27 0.49 -20.97
N PHE A 312 10.86 -0.53 -20.22
CA PHE A 312 11.47 -1.86 -20.28
C PHE A 312 10.63 -2.91 -21.03
N ILE A 313 9.34 -2.66 -21.27
CA ILE A 313 8.46 -3.59 -21.95
C ILE A 313 7.99 -2.97 -23.26
N LYS A 314 8.50 -3.52 -24.37
CA LYS A 314 8.09 -3.14 -25.72
C LYS A 314 6.78 -3.82 -26.09
#